data_AF-A0A1A8C4E6-F1
#
_entry.id   AF-A0A1A8C4E6-F1
#
_cell.length_a   1.000
_cell.length_b   1.000
_cell.length_c   1.000
_cell.angle_alpha   90.00
_cell.angle_beta   90.00
_cell.angle_gamma   90.00
#
_symmetry.space_group_name_H-M   'P 1'
#
loop_
_entity.id
_entity.type
_entity.pdbx_description
1 polymer ?
#
loop_
_entity_poly.entity_id
_entity_poly.type
_entity_poly.pdbx_seq_one_letter_code
_entity_poly.pdbx_strand_id
1 'polypeptide(L)'
;TLNHILYKVGIGTRCGEGKRHPDDGPDQFCSFPWAEMVVEDLCSKKRSCEVPVTKLVFGEYSCVEETRYLEVSYSCTKPLPPPPPP
;
A
#
# COMPACT_ATOMS: atom_id res chain seq x y z
N THR A 1 -7.94 9.10 -5.43
CA THR A 1 -8.67 8.44 -4.33
C THR A 1 -8.17 7.04 -4.17
N LEU A 2 -7.80 6.67 -2.95
CA LEU A 2 -7.41 5.30 -2.60
C LEU A 2 -8.69 4.46 -2.45
N ASN A 3 -8.73 3.27 -3.06
CA ASN A 3 -9.92 2.41 -3.03
C ASN A 3 -9.70 1.15 -2.19
N HIS A 4 -8.50 0.57 -2.29
CA HIS A 4 -8.10 -0.63 -1.58
C HIS A 4 -6.61 -0.58 -1.31
N ILE A 5 -6.24 -1.08 -0.13
CA ILE A 5 -4.86 -1.27 0.24
C ILE A 5 -4.70 -2.51 1.11
N LEU A 6 -3.68 -3.28 0.79
CA LEU A 6 -3.25 -4.41 1.60
C LEU A 6 -1.73 -4.36 1.71
N TYR A 7 -1.22 -4.12 2.91
CA TYR A 7 0.18 -4.33 3.22
C TYR A 7 0.30 -5.59 4.06
N LYS A 8 1.13 -6.53 3.59
CA LYS A 8 1.38 -7.80 4.25
C LYS A 8 2.88 -8.13 4.33
N VAL A 9 3.24 -8.84 5.39
CA VAL A 9 4.60 -9.37 5.62
C VAL A 9 4.48 -10.83 6.00
N GLY A 10 5.07 -11.76 5.23
CA GLY A 10 4.91 -13.20 5.44
C GLY A 10 5.79 -14.10 4.55
N ILE A 11 5.75 -15.43 4.80
CA ILE A 11 6.53 -16.43 4.02
C ILE A 11 5.86 -16.64 2.67
N GLY A 12 6.07 -15.66 1.79
CA GLY A 12 5.42 -15.55 0.50
C GLY A 12 6.38 -15.49 -0.66
N THR A 13 5.86 -15.82 -1.85
CA THR A 13 6.53 -15.55 -3.12
C THR A 13 6.77 -14.05 -3.29
N ARG A 14 7.96 -13.69 -3.75
CA ARG A 14 8.37 -12.31 -4.02
C ARG A 14 7.63 -11.75 -5.23
N CYS A 15 7.49 -10.42 -5.25
CA CYS A 15 7.03 -9.70 -6.44
C CYS A 15 7.90 -10.12 -7.64
N GLY A 16 7.28 -10.57 -8.72
CA GLY A 16 7.97 -10.96 -9.96
C GLY A 16 8.20 -12.45 -10.16
N GLU A 17 7.87 -13.33 -9.20
CA GLU A 17 7.94 -14.79 -9.37
C GLU A 17 6.78 -15.39 -10.19
N GLY A 18 6.08 -14.56 -10.99
CA GLY A 18 5.04 -15.00 -11.93
C GLY A 18 3.65 -15.24 -11.33
N LYS A 19 3.49 -15.11 -10.01
CA LYS A 19 2.19 -15.15 -9.32
C LYS A 19 1.59 -13.73 -9.26
N ARG A 20 0.28 -13.61 -9.54
CA ARG A 20 -0.45 -12.33 -9.49
C ARG A 20 -0.66 -11.84 -8.05
N HIS A 21 -0.76 -12.77 -7.10
CA HIS A 21 -0.96 -12.51 -5.68
C HIS A 21 -0.08 -13.51 -4.90
N PRO A 22 0.53 -13.12 -3.77
CA PRO A 22 1.32 -14.06 -2.97
C PRO A 22 0.41 -15.11 -2.33
N ASP A 23 0.71 -16.38 -2.59
CA ASP A 23 0.09 -17.56 -1.97
C ASP A 23 0.70 -17.75 -0.56
N ASP A 24 0.35 -16.86 0.36
CA ASP A 24 0.76 -16.99 1.77
C ASP A 24 -0.31 -17.85 2.44
N GLY A 25 -0.08 -19.14 2.70
CA GLY A 25 -1.08 -19.98 3.37
C GLY A 25 -1.72 -19.30 4.61
N PRO A 26 -2.94 -19.73 5.01
CA PRO A 26 -3.59 -19.14 6.18
C PRO A 26 -2.63 -19.20 7.37
N ASP A 27 -2.50 -18.08 8.10
CA ASP A 27 -1.70 -17.93 9.32
C ASP A 27 -0.21 -17.61 9.18
N GLN A 28 0.30 -17.34 7.97
CA GLN A 28 1.72 -17.01 7.77
C GLN A 28 2.00 -15.56 7.35
N PHE A 29 1.10 -14.61 7.66
CA PHE A 29 1.34 -13.21 7.36
C PHE A 29 0.76 -12.25 8.41
N CYS A 30 1.45 -11.13 8.58
CA CYS A 30 1.00 -9.99 9.35
C CYS A 30 0.35 -8.95 8.43
N SER A 31 -0.78 -8.41 8.86
CA SER A 31 -1.49 -7.32 8.18
C SER A 31 -1.35 -6.01 8.96
N PHE A 32 -1.33 -4.90 8.24
CA PHE A 32 -1.06 -3.58 8.81
C PHE A 32 -2.23 -2.62 8.59
N PRO A 33 -3.07 -2.39 9.61
CA PRO A 33 -4.31 -1.63 9.44
C PRO A 33 -4.07 -0.14 9.12
N TRP A 34 -2.92 0.43 9.45
CA TRP A 34 -2.60 1.83 9.15
C TRP A 34 -1.96 2.04 7.76
N ALA A 35 -1.77 0.97 6.97
CA ALA A 35 -1.18 1.09 5.64
C ALA A 35 -1.98 2.04 4.74
N GLU A 36 -3.31 2.04 4.89
CA GLU A 36 -4.22 2.97 4.21
C GLU A 36 -3.81 4.43 4.44
N MET A 37 -3.70 4.81 5.71
CA MET A 37 -3.36 6.18 6.10
C MET A 37 -1.99 6.61 5.55
N VAL A 38 -0.99 5.71 5.55
CA VAL A 38 0.34 6.00 4.99
C VAL A 38 0.26 6.30 3.49
N VAL A 39 -0.46 5.49 2.72
CA VAL A 39 -0.55 5.68 1.27
C VAL A 39 -1.42 6.88 0.92
N GLU A 40 -2.49 7.13 1.68
CA GLU A 40 -3.26 8.36 1.51
C GLU A 40 -2.41 9.62 1.75
N ASP A 41 -1.61 9.66 2.81
CA ASP A 41 -0.77 10.82 3.11
C ASP A 41 0.27 11.08 1.99
N LEU A 42 0.89 10.01 1.48
CA LEU A 42 1.93 10.12 0.46
C LEU A 42 1.36 10.45 -0.94
N CYS A 43 0.21 9.89 -1.30
CA CYS A 43 -0.29 9.88 -2.67
C CYS A 43 -1.59 10.68 -2.90
N SER A 44 -2.36 10.99 -1.85
CA SER A 44 -3.65 11.64 -2.04
C SER A 44 -3.52 13.00 -2.70
N LYS A 45 -4.33 13.22 -3.73
CA LYS A 45 -4.38 14.45 -4.54
C LYS A 45 -3.08 14.78 -5.30
N LYS A 46 -2.13 13.85 -5.37
CA LYS A 46 -0.91 14.00 -6.18
C LYS A 46 -1.07 13.31 -7.53
N ARG A 47 -0.37 13.83 -8.54
CA ARG A 47 -0.31 13.21 -9.88
C ARG A 47 0.69 12.05 -9.93
N SER A 48 1.70 12.10 -9.06
CA SER A 48 2.75 11.10 -8.90
C SER A 48 3.18 11.10 -7.44
N CYS A 49 3.47 9.92 -6.92
CA CYS A 49 3.98 9.69 -5.57
C CYS A 49 4.86 8.44 -5.58
N GLU A 50 5.70 8.31 -4.56
CA GLU A 50 6.49 7.12 -4.28
C GLU A 50 6.15 6.63 -2.88
N VAL A 51 5.98 5.31 -2.72
CA VAL A 51 5.66 4.68 -1.43
C VAL A 51 6.76 3.70 -1.07
N PRO A 52 7.70 4.08 -0.18
CA PRO A 52 8.79 3.19 0.21
C PRO A 52 8.27 2.07 1.12
N VAL A 53 8.35 0.81 0.68
CA VAL A 53 7.90 -0.36 1.45
C VAL A 53 8.96 -0.77 2.48
N THR A 54 9.11 0.04 3.53
CA THR A 54 10.15 -0.11 4.56
C THR A 54 9.57 -0.09 5.98
N LYS A 55 10.32 -0.66 6.94
CA LYS A 55 10.00 -0.60 8.38
C LYS A 55 9.91 0.84 8.92
N LEU A 56 10.62 1.79 8.31
CA LEU A 56 10.56 3.20 8.71
C LEU A 56 9.24 3.87 8.32
N VAL A 57 8.67 3.48 7.18
CA VAL A 57 7.43 4.07 6.65
C VAL A 57 6.19 3.39 7.20
N PHE A 58 6.22 2.06 7.32
CA PHE A 58 5.08 1.27 7.80
C PHE A 58 5.22 0.83 9.27
N GLY A 59 6.25 1.26 9.97
CA GLY A 59 6.52 0.89 11.37
C GLY A 59 7.25 -0.45 11.54
N GLU A 60 7.77 -0.66 12.75
CA GLU A 60 8.31 -1.96 13.18
C GLU A 60 7.18 -2.93 13.53
N TYR A 61 7.46 -4.21 13.38
CA TYR A 61 6.47 -5.27 13.60
C TYR A 61 7.12 -6.53 14.16
N SER A 62 6.38 -7.23 15.00
CA SER A 62 6.78 -8.51 15.61
C SER A 62 6.53 -9.70 14.67
N CYS A 63 6.89 -9.54 13.40
CA CYS A 63 6.85 -10.61 12.41
C CYS A 63 8.30 -10.97 12.11
N VAL A 64 8.58 -12.27 11.99
CA VAL A 64 9.89 -12.73 11.56
C VAL A 64 10.22 -12.09 10.21
N GLU A 65 11.48 -11.83 9.90
CA GLU A 65 11.84 -11.11 8.68
C GLU A 65 11.49 -11.92 7.42
N GLU A 66 10.40 -11.49 6.80
CA GLU A 66 9.68 -12.21 5.76
C GLU A 66 9.44 -11.29 4.54
N THR A 67 9.05 -11.86 3.40
CA THR A 67 8.77 -11.10 2.17
C THR A 67 7.68 -10.05 2.43
N ARG A 68 7.91 -8.81 1.95
CA ARG A 68 6.97 -7.69 2.09
C ARG A 68 6.19 -7.48 0.80
N TYR A 69 4.89 -7.30 0.90
CA TYR A 69 4.02 -7.08 -0.25
C TYR A 69 3.05 -5.94 0.03
N LEU A 70 3.02 -4.95 -0.87
CA LEU A 70 2.07 -3.85 -0.86
C LEU A 70 1.19 -3.94 -2.10
N GLU A 71 -0.10 -4.16 -1.89
CA GLU A 71 -1.15 -4.08 -2.90
C GLU A 71 -1.90 -2.76 -2.75
N VAL A 72 -2.05 -2.03 -3.87
CA VAL A 72 -2.75 -0.75 -3.89
C VAL A 72 -3.68 -0.69 -5.10
N SER A 73 -4.91 -0.25 -4.86
CA SER A 73 -5.85 0.17 -5.90
C SER A 73 -6.15 1.65 -5.75
N TYR A 74 -5.86 2.43 -6.80
CA TYR A 74 -5.97 3.88 -6.78
C TYR A 74 -6.74 4.39 -8.00
N SER A 75 -7.55 5.43 -7.81
CA SER A 75 -8.26 6.11 -8.90
C SER A 75 -7.87 7.58 -9.02
N CYS A 76 -7.60 8.04 -10.24
CA CYS A 76 -7.32 9.44 -10.53
C CYS A 76 -8.62 10.24 -10.69
N THR A 77 -8.78 11.29 -9.90
CA THR A 77 -9.92 12.22 -10.00
C THR A 77 -9.51 13.49 -10.74
N LYS A 78 -10.39 14.03 -11.59
CA LYS A 78 -10.18 15.36 -12.18
C LYS A 78 -10.23 16.44 -11.07
N PRO A 79 -9.38 17.47 -11.11
CA PRO A 79 -9.51 18.61 -10.22
C PRO A 79 -10.88 19.29 -10.42
N LEU A 80 -11.49 19.76 -9.33
CA LEU A 80 -12.68 20.60 -9.42
C LEU A 80 -12.33 21.92 -10.13
N PRO A 81 -13.22 22.47 -10.96
CA PRO A 81 -13.02 23.80 -11.51
C PRO A 81 -12.91 24.83 -10.36
N PRO A 82 -12.08 25.87 -10.51
CA PRO A 82 -11.95 26.91 -9.50
C PRO A 82 -13.31 27.59 -9.26
N PRO A 83 -13.61 28.04 -8.02
CA PRO A 83 -14.84 28.77 -7.75
C PRO A 83 -14.90 30.05 -8.60
N PRO A 84 -16.10 30.49 -9.03
CA PRO A 84 -16.23 31.73 -9.77
C PRO A 84 -15.71 32.92 -8.94
N PRO A 85 -15.12 33.94 -9.59
CA PRO A 85 -14.75 35.18 -8.91
C PRO A 85 -15.97 35.85 -8.25
N PRO A 86 -15.77 36.58 -7.13
CA PRO A 86 -16.84 37.34 -6.47
C PRO A 86 -17.39 38.49 -7.33
#